data_AF-A0A818JNM0-F1
#
_entry.id   AF-A0A818JNM0-F1
#
_cell.length_a   1.000
_cell.length_b   1.000
_cell.length_c   1.000
_cell.angle_alpha   90.00
_cell.angle_beta   90.00
_cell.angle_gamma   90.00
#
_symmetry.space_group_name_H-M   'P 1'
#
loop_
_entity.id
_entity.type
_entity.pdbx_description
1 polymer ?
#
loop_
_entity_poly.entity_id
_entity_poly.type
_entity_poly.pdbx_seq_one_letter_code
_entity_poly.pdbx_strand_id
1 'polypeptide(L)'
;ILPYDDDVDVLIHIKYYSHLSKLNAFNNKADWKFYIRSPTTMKFYFQASSSAGVFRWKWPFIDIFFYTDNSTHIESDISIEKDIIFPLILRPIATLWLPGPRNVHMFIKKISEYYYSDLSFDDKCYLQKYSHRDEEEKYEQKTVNCTQLRNVYPYIRRICDNDYCDEYFMLNDVTTLYVLKMAKDK
;
A
#
# COMPACT_ATOMS: atom_id res chain seq x y z
N ILE A 1 -5.27 -5.05 -4.89
CA ILE A 1 -4.41 -4.19 -5.73
C ILE A 1 -5.34 -3.40 -6.63
N LEU A 2 -5.13 -2.09 -6.75
CA LEU A 2 -5.95 -1.27 -7.64
C LEU A 2 -5.78 -1.81 -9.08
N PRO A 3 -6.84 -1.88 -9.90
CA PRO A 3 -6.76 -2.52 -11.22
C PRO A 3 -5.81 -1.84 -12.22
N TYR A 4 -5.36 -0.63 -11.91
CA TYR A 4 -4.50 0.22 -12.73
C TYR A 4 -3.16 0.52 -12.04
N ASP A 5 -2.84 -0.24 -10.99
CA ASP A 5 -1.60 -0.12 -10.22
C ASP A 5 -0.71 -1.32 -10.54
N ASP A 6 0.60 -1.10 -10.65
CA ASP A 6 1.53 -2.07 -11.24
C ASP A 6 2.62 -2.56 -10.27
N ASP A 7 2.53 -2.21 -9.00
CA ASP A 7 3.39 -2.70 -7.92
C ASP A 7 2.64 -2.87 -6.59
N VAL A 8 3.41 -3.16 -5.53
CA VAL A 8 2.90 -3.36 -4.17
C VAL A 8 3.94 -2.83 -3.19
N ASP A 9 3.51 -1.96 -2.29
CA ASP A 9 4.33 -1.44 -1.20
C ASP A 9 4.05 -2.16 0.12
N VAL A 10 5.11 -2.45 0.87
CA VAL A 10 5.02 -2.92 2.25
C VAL A 10 5.91 -2.08 3.16
N LEU A 11 5.37 -1.73 4.32
CA LEU A 11 6.06 -0.96 5.35
C LEU A 11 6.49 -1.89 6.49
N ILE A 12 7.79 -1.99 6.75
CA ILE A 12 8.38 -2.93 7.71
C ILE A 12 9.25 -2.18 8.74
N HIS A 13 9.22 -2.60 9.99
CA HIS A 13 10.08 -1.96 11.00
C HIS A 13 11.56 -2.22 10.70
N ILE A 14 12.39 -1.17 10.79
CA ILE A 14 13.84 -1.18 10.51
C ILE A 14 14.61 -2.28 11.25
N LYS A 15 14.14 -2.75 12.41
CA LYS A 15 14.80 -3.83 13.17
C LYS A 15 14.92 -5.13 12.37
N TYR A 16 14.04 -5.34 11.39
CA TYR A 16 14.05 -6.50 10.52
C TYR A 16 14.94 -6.34 9.28
N TYR A 17 15.48 -5.14 9.02
CA TYR A 17 16.34 -4.85 7.86
C TYR A 17 17.51 -5.83 7.75
N SER A 18 18.22 -6.05 8.86
CA SER A 18 19.40 -6.93 8.88
C SER A 18 19.02 -8.40 8.62
N HIS A 19 17.84 -8.82 9.05
CA HIS A 19 17.34 -10.18 8.80
C HIS A 19 17.03 -10.37 7.31
N LEU A 20 16.27 -9.45 6.71
CA LEU A 20 15.94 -9.50 5.28
C LEU A 20 17.20 -9.43 4.39
N SER A 21 18.15 -8.57 4.75
CA SER A 21 19.44 -8.46 4.06
C SER A 21 20.20 -9.80 4.04
N LYS A 22 20.17 -10.52 5.17
CA LYS A 22 20.87 -11.81 5.32
C LYS A 22 20.19 -12.94 4.56
N LEU A 23 18.86 -12.93 4.43
CA LEU A 23 18.13 -13.96 3.66
C LEU A 23 18.66 -14.07 2.22
N ASN A 24 19.09 -12.95 1.64
CA ASN A 24 19.69 -12.92 0.30
C ASN A 24 21.02 -13.71 0.22
N ALA A 25 21.81 -13.73 1.29
CA ALA A 25 23.10 -14.40 1.35
C ALA A 25 22.97 -15.93 1.52
N PHE A 26 21.87 -16.39 2.13
CA PHE A 26 21.65 -17.81 2.39
C PHE A 26 21.06 -18.58 1.22
N ASN A 27 20.56 -17.89 0.19
CA ASN A 27 19.80 -18.56 -0.86
C ASN A 27 20.18 -18.10 -2.27
N ASN A 28 21.45 -18.30 -2.66
CA ASN A 28 21.91 -18.11 -4.05
C ASN A 28 21.16 -18.99 -5.09
N LYS A 29 20.30 -19.92 -4.63
CA LYS A 29 19.44 -20.77 -5.46
C LYS A 29 17.94 -20.45 -5.32
N ALA A 30 17.55 -19.40 -4.60
CA ALA A 30 16.15 -19.00 -4.50
C ALA A 30 15.63 -18.53 -5.86
N ASP A 31 14.36 -18.80 -6.17
CA ASP A 31 13.71 -18.17 -7.33
C ASP A 31 13.37 -16.69 -7.10
N TRP A 32 13.74 -16.13 -5.96
CA TRP A 32 13.48 -14.75 -5.55
C TRP A 32 14.74 -14.08 -4.98
N LYS A 33 14.72 -12.74 -4.92
CA LYS A 33 15.86 -11.93 -4.47
C LYS A 33 15.39 -10.67 -3.76
N PHE A 34 16.12 -10.29 -2.70
CA PHE A 34 16.06 -8.94 -2.15
C PHE A 34 17.15 -8.08 -2.79
N TYR A 35 16.80 -6.89 -3.23
CA TYR A 35 17.73 -5.89 -3.71
C TYR A 35 17.70 -4.68 -2.78
N ILE A 36 18.84 -4.37 -2.19
CA ILE A 36 19.00 -3.22 -1.32
C ILE A 36 19.15 -1.98 -2.21
N ARG A 37 18.12 -1.12 -2.21
CA ARG A 37 18.12 0.12 -2.98
C ARG A 37 18.74 1.26 -2.16
N SER A 38 18.37 1.37 -0.88
CA SER A 38 18.90 2.35 0.06
C SER A 38 18.89 1.78 1.49
N PRO A 39 19.46 2.48 2.49
CA PRO A 39 19.33 2.10 3.90
C PRO A 39 17.88 2.02 4.42
N THR A 40 16.92 2.61 3.70
CA THR A 40 15.50 2.69 4.07
C THR A 40 14.58 1.99 3.07
N THR A 41 15.12 1.41 1.99
CA THR A 41 14.31 0.77 0.94
C THR A 41 14.96 -0.49 0.38
N MET A 42 14.13 -1.52 0.15
CA MET A 42 14.48 -2.75 -0.53
C MET A 42 13.44 -3.10 -1.58
N LYS A 43 13.83 -3.85 -2.60
CA LYS A 43 12.90 -4.48 -3.55
C LYS A 43 12.96 -5.99 -3.42
N PHE A 44 11.81 -6.64 -3.40
CA PHE A 44 11.70 -8.09 -3.52
C PHE A 44 11.16 -8.45 -4.90
N TYR A 45 11.81 -9.36 -5.61
CA TYR A 45 11.36 -9.81 -6.94
C TYR A 45 11.75 -11.26 -7.22
N PHE A 46 11.09 -11.86 -8.21
CA PHE A 46 11.45 -13.17 -8.72
C PHE A 46 12.58 -13.10 -9.75
N GLN A 47 13.55 -14.00 -9.66
CA GLN A 47 14.70 -14.03 -10.56
C GLN A 47 14.31 -14.36 -12.01
N ALA A 48 13.21 -15.09 -12.22
CA ALA A 48 12.70 -15.40 -13.56
C ALA A 48 11.96 -14.22 -14.23
N SER A 49 11.66 -13.15 -13.49
CA SER A 49 10.93 -11.99 -14.00
C SER A 49 11.72 -11.19 -15.05
N SER A 50 10.99 -10.37 -15.81
CA SER A 50 11.57 -9.43 -16.79
C SER A 50 12.31 -8.28 -16.09
N SER A 51 13.32 -7.71 -16.74
CA SER A 51 14.00 -6.52 -16.21
C SER A 51 13.03 -5.35 -16.05
N ALA A 52 13.19 -4.59 -14.97
CA ALA A 52 12.47 -3.33 -14.76
C ALA A 52 13.30 -2.19 -15.39
N GLY A 53 13.07 -1.92 -16.68
CA GLY A 53 13.87 -0.96 -17.44
C GLY A 53 15.37 -1.26 -17.41
N VAL A 54 16.17 -0.25 -17.05
CA VAL A 54 17.64 -0.33 -16.93
C VAL A 54 18.13 -0.77 -15.55
N PHE A 55 17.22 -1.04 -14.62
CA PHE A 55 17.58 -1.31 -13.24
C PHE A 55 17.97 -2.77 -13.01
N ARG A 56 18.69 -3.00 -11.89
CA ARG A 56 19.19 -4.33 -11.51
C ARG A 56 18.10 -5.24 -10.92
N TRP A 57 16.96 -4.69 -10.55
CA TRP A 57 15.80 -5.45 -10.11
C TRP A 57 14.87 -5.78 -11.29
N LYS A 58 13.90 -6.64 -11.02
CA LYS A 58 13.00 -7.20 -12.03
C LYS A 58 11.56 -6.89 -11.67
N TRP A 59 10.71 -6.76 -12.68
CA TRP A 59 9.27 -6.53 -12.53
C TRP A 59 8.47 -7.79 -12.90
N PRO A 60 7.45 -8.19 -12.12
CA PRO A 60 6.90 -7.49 -10.94
C PRO A 60 7.78 -7.61 -9.71
N PHE A 61 7.69 -6.60 -8.83
CA PHE A 61 8.38 -6.54 -7.53
C PHE A 61 7.45 -6.05 -6.42
N ILE A 62 7.92 -6.16 -5.19
CA ILE A 62 7.37 -5.53 -3.99
C ILE A 62 8.39 -4.49 -3.51
N ASP A 63 7.97 -3.25 -3.36
CA ASP A 63 8.76 -2.23 -2.67
C ASP A 63 8.60 -2.38 -1.16
N ILE A 64 9.74 -2.41 -0.46
CA ILE A 64 9.82 -2.59 0.98
C ILE A 64 10.42 -1.31 1.55
N PHE A 65 9.60 -0.55 2.25
CA PHE A 65 10.01 0.63 2.98
C PHE A 65 10.26 0.28 4.44
N PHE A 66 11.27 0.88 5.03
CA PHE A 66 11.57 0.70 6.44
C PHE A 66 11.19 1.92 7.27
N TYR A 67 10.48 1.68 8.37
CA TYR A 67 10.17 2.71 9.36
C TYR A 67 10.94 2.49 10.67
N THR A 68 11.21 3.58 11.36
CA THR A 68 11.62 3.60 12.77
C THR A 68 10.45 4.09 13.61
N ASP A 69 10.52 4.03 14.93
CA ASP A 69 9.40 4.46 15.77
C ASP A 69 9.88 5.03 17.11
N ASN A 70 9.07 5.93 17.66
CA ASN A 70 9.24 6.46 19.01
C ASN A 70 8.03 6.06 19.88
N SER A 71 7.80 6.69 21.03
CA SER A 71 6.69 6.30 21.91
C SER A 71 5.30 6.48 21.28
N THR A 72 5.14 7.44 20.37
CA THR A 72 3.83 7.86 19.85
C THR A 72 3.69 7.76 18.33
N HIS A 73 4.79 7.72 17.59
CA HIS A 73 4.78 7.75 16.11
C HIS A 73 5.63 6.64 15.50
N ILE A 74 5.28 6.27 14.28
CA ILE A 74 6.21 5.67 13.32
C ILE A 74 6.79 6.78 12.44
N GLU A 75 8.05 6.61 12.07
CA GLU A 75 8.84 7.56 11.29
C GLU A 75 9.36 6.86 10.04
N SER A 76 8.94 7.35 8.88
CA SER A 76 9.40 6.94 7.55
C SER A 76 9.68 8.21 6.73
N ASP A 77 9.20 8.29 5.49
CA ASP A 77 9.13 9.56 4.76
C ASP A 77 8.14 10.54 5.41
N ILE A 78 7.16 9.99 6.14
CA ILE A 78 6.17 10.73 6.94
C ILE A 78 6.12 10.20 8.38
N SER A 79 5.79 11.09 9.31
CA SER A 79 5.52 10.78 10.71
C SER A 79 4.02 10.50 10.90
N ILE A 80 3.66 9.32 11.39
CA ILE A 80 2.27 8.91 11.62
C ILE A 80 2.10 8.38 13.05
N GLU A 81 1.04 8.82 13.72
CA GLU A 81 0.65 8.38 15.05
C GLU A 81 0.43 6.86 15.07
N LYS A 82 1.03 6.20 16.06
CA LYS A 82 0.90 4.75 16.24
C LYS A 82 -0.54 4.32 16.43
N ASP A 83 -1.38 5.14 17.06
CA ASP A 83 -2.79 4.80 17.31
C ASP A 83 -3.62 4.72 16.02
N ILE A 84 -3.18 5.34 14.93
CA ILE A 84 -3.83 5.20 13.61
C ILE A 84 -3.52 3.82 13.01
N ILE A 85 -2.35 3.26 13.32
CA ILE A 85 -1.83 2.04 12.69
C ILE A 85 -2.08 0.81 13.56
N PHE A 86 -1.89 0.92 14.87
CA PHE A 86 -1.85 -0.20 15.80
C PHE A 86 -3.11 -0.29 16.69
N PRO A 87 -3.48 -1.51 17.13
CA PRO A 87 -2.94 -2.80 16.68
C PRO A 87 -3.26 -3.06 15.20
N LEU A 88 -2.38 -3.80 14.52
CA LEU A 88 -2.64 -4.19 13.14
C LEU A 88 -3.88 -5.08 13.08
N ILE A 89 -4.72 -4.86 12.07
CA ILE A 89 -5.92 -5.66 11.82
C ILE A 89 -5.71 -6.42 10.51
N LEU A 90 -6.13 -7.69 10.47
CA LEU A 90 -6.11 -8.47 9.24
C LEU A 90 -7.12 -7.89 8.25
N ARG A 91 -6.64 -7.57 7.06
CA ARG A 91 -7.44 -7.02 5.97
C ARG A 91 -7.29 -7.89 4.72
N PRO A 92 -8.36 -8.05 3.93
CA PRO A 92 -8.30 -8.84 2.72
C PRO A 92 -7.54 -8.09 1.62
N ILE A 93 -6.61 -8.78 0.97
CA ILE A 93 -5.95 -8.35 -0.25
C ILE A 93 -5.89 -9.53 -1.22
N ALA A 94 -6.72 -9.46 -2.26
CA ALA A 94 -6.99 -10.61 -3.14
C ALA A 94 -7.41 -11.85 -2.31
N THR A 95 -6.65 -12.94 -2.40
CA THR A 95 -6.91 -14.19 -1.66
C THR A 95 -6.20 -14.26 -0.30
N LEU A 96 -5.46 -13.21 0.09
CA LEU A 96 -4.66 -13.17 1.31
C LEU A 96 -5.34 -12.30 2.37
N TRP A 97 -5.06 -12.62 3.64
CA TRP A 97 -5.38 -11.77 4.78
C TRP A 97 -4.08 -11.28 5.38
N LEU A 98 -3.77 -10.00 5.19
CA LEU A 98 -2.51 -9.41 5.62
C LEU A 98 -2.73 -8.38 6.73
N PRO A 99 -1.76 -8.19 7.63
CA PRO A 99 -1.81 -7.12 8.62
C PRO A 99 -1.84 -5.75 7.93
N GLY A 100 -2.83 -4.93 8.26
CA GLY A 100 -2.92 -3.54 7.83
C GLY A 100 -3.22 -2.59 8.99
N PRO A 101 -3.16 -1.27 8.77
CA PRO A 101 -3.50 -0.27 9.78
C PRO A 101 -4.88 -0.50 10.40
N ARG A 102 -5.01 -0.18 11.70
CA ARG A 102 -6.29 -0.15 12.40
C ARG A 102 -7.27 0.79 11.69
N ASN A 103 -6.88 2.05 11.52
CA ASN A 103 -7.64 3.07 10.82
C ASN A 103 -7.03 3.38 9.45
N VAL A 104 -7.34 2.52 8.46
CA VAL A 104 -6.82 2.65 7.09
C VAL A 104 -7.22 3.97 6.43
N HIS A 105 -8.44 4.47 6.64
CA HIS A 105 -8.84 5.73 6.03
C HIS A 105 -8.02 6.91 6.56
N MET A 106 -7.80 7.00 7.87
CA MET A 106 -6.93 8.06 8.42
C MET A 106 -5.48 7.91 7.98
N PHE A 107 -4.98 6.67 7.90
CA PHE A 107 -3.65 6.38 7.37
C PHE A 107 -3.49 6.85 5.92
N ILE A 108 -4.38 6.42 5.02
CA ILE A 108 -4.32 6.80 3.60
C ILE A 108 -4.59 8.31 3.43
N LYS A 109 -5.50 8.89 4.22
CA LYS A 109 -5.75 10.35 4.21
C LYS A 109 -4.47 11.13 4.54
N LYS A 110 -3.75 10.77 5.60
CA LYS A 110 -2.48 11.43 5.97
C LYS A 110 -1.41 11.28 4.89
N ILE A 111 -1.27 10.09 4.30
CA ILE A 111 -0.38 9.87 3.16
C ILE A 111 -0.77 10.76 1.98
N SER A 112 -2.07 10.80 1.67
CA SER A 112 -2.58 11.55 0.52
C SER A 112 -2.41 13.05 0.71
N GLU A 113 -2.65 13.59 1.90
CA GLU A 113 -2.44 15.00 2.23
C GLU A 113 -0.96 15.39 2.14
N TYR A 114 -0.04 14.48 2.46
CA TYR A 114 1.40 14.72 2.35
C TYR A 114 1.89 14.73 0.89
N TYR A 115 1.49 13.75 0.07
CA TYR A 115 1.98 13.62 -1.31
C TYR A 115 1.13 14.39 -2.33
N TYR A 116 -0.13 14.68 -2.03
CA TYR A 116 -1.12 15.23 -2.96
C TYR A 116 -1.98 16.32 -2.28
N SER A 117 -1.34 17.34 -1.70
CA SER A 117 -1.96 18.42 -0.92
C SER A 117 -3.17 19.11 -1.56
N ASP A 118 -3.28 19.05 -2.89
CA ASP A 118 -4.30 19.75 -3.67
C ASP A 118 -5.48 18.85 -4.09
N LEU A 119 -5.49 17.57 -3.69
CA LEU A 119 -6.52 16.60 -4.07
C LEU A 119 -7.42 16.24 -2.88
N SER A 120 -8.74 16.36 -3.08
CA SER A 120 -9.73 15.79 -2.15
C SER A 120 -9.61 14.27 -2.15
N PHE A 121 -9.08 13.70 -1.06
CA PHE A 121 -8.89 12.26 -0.87
C PHE A 121 -10.18 11.45 -1.09
N ASP A 122 -11.32 11.97 -0.64
CA ASP A 122 -12.58 11.23 -0.66
C ASP A 122 -13.30 11.27 -2.02
N ASP A 123 -13.02 12.29 -2.83
CA ASP A 123 -13.77 12.54 -4.06
C ASP A 123 -12.98 12.24 -5.34
N LYS A 124 -11.65 12.31 -5.27
CA LYS A 124 -10.77 12.28 -6.44
C LYS A 124 -9.95 11.00 -6.48
N CYS A 125 -10.06 10.30 -7.61
CA CYS A 125 -9.25 9.15 -7.94
C CYS A 125 -8.20 9.60 -8.95
N TYR A 126 -6.94 9.24 -8.73
CA TYR A 126 -5.84 9.63 -9.59
C TYR A 126 -5.12 8.41 -10.16
N LEU A 127 -4.58 8.58 -11.37
CA LEU A 127 -3.66 7.67 -12.02
C LEU A 127 -2.27 8.31 -12.03
N GLN A 128 -1.26 7.55 -11.60
CA GLN A 128 0.13 8.00 -11.58
C GLN A 128 0.76 8.02 -12.98
N LYS A 129 1.81 8.83 -13.15
CA LYS A 129 2.59 8.93 -14.40
C LYS A 129 3.59 7.79 -14.57
N TYR A 130 4.03 7.24 -13.45
CA TYR A 130 5.15 6.32 -13.37
C TYR A 130 4.72 4.91 -13.78
N SER A 131 5.52 4.25 -14.61
CA SER A 131 5.40 2.83 -14.93
C SER A 131 6.47 2.09 -14.13
N HIS A 132 6.11 1.34 -13.09
CA HIS A 132 7.06 0.52 -12.33
C HIS A 132 7.60 -0.64 -13.16
N ARG A 133 6.86 -1.06 -14.19
CA ARG A 133 7.35 -2.04 -15.17
C ARG A 133 8.61 -1.57 -15.90
N ASP A 134 8.65 -0.29 -16.27
CA ASP A 134 9.74 0.29 -17.05
C ASP A 134 10.66 1.20 -16.22
N GLU A 135 10.26 1.48 -14.98
CA GLU A 135 10.89 2.42 -14.05
C GLU A 135 11.11 3.82 -14.66
N GLU A 136 10.10 4.31 -15.39
CA GLU A 136 10.11 5.65 -15.99
C GLU A 136 8.70 6.27 -16.05
N GLU A 137 8.63 7.60 -16.17
CA GLU A 137 7.38 8.29 -16.43
C GLU A 137 6.91 8.03 -17.86
N LYS A 138 5.80 7.31 -18.02
CA LYS A 138 5.23 6.96 -19.33
C LYS A 138 3.86 7.56 -19.59
N TYR A 139 3.14 7.87 -18.53
CA TYR A 139 1.74 8.22 -18.61
C TYR A 139 1.51 9.67 -18.20
N GLU A 140 0.43 10.25 -18.71
CA GLU A 140 -0.08 11.49 -18.16
C GLU A 140 -0.82 11.22 -16.85
N GLN A 141 -0.62 12.11 -15.88
CA GLN A 141 -1.39 12.07 -14.64
C GLN A 141 -2.83 12.40 -14.97
N LYS A 142 -3.76 11.57 -14.51
CA LYS A 142 -5.20 11.78 -14.72
C LYS A 142 -5.90 11.79 -13.39
N THR A 143 -6.87 12.69 -13.26
CA THR A 143 -7.73 12.78 -12.08
C THR A 143 -9.18 12.75 -12.52
N VAL A 144 -9.98 11.90 -11.88
CA VAL A 144 -11.43 11.79 -12.11
C VAL A 144 -12.17 11.82 -10.78
N ASN A 145 -13.48 12.08 -10.82
CA ASN A 145 -14.31 11.83 -9.64
C ASN A 145 -14.40 10.32 -9.41
N CYS A 146 -14.08 9.85 -8.20
CA CYS A 146 -14.13 8.43 -7.87
C CYS A 146 -15.52 7.81 -8.10
N THR A 147 -16.59 8.60 -8.00
CA THR A 147 -17.97 8.19 -8.30
C THR A 147 -18.13 7.65 -9.72
N GLN A 148 -17.37 8.16 -10.69
CA GLN A 148 -17.40 7.68 -12.08
C GLN A 148 -16.83 6.26 -12.23
N LEU A 149 -16.00 5.82 -11.28
CA LEU A 149 -15.35 4.51 -11.31
C LEU A 149 -16.13 3.42 -10.54
N ARG A 150 -17.14 3.78 -9.74
CA ARG A 150 -17.89 2.83 -8.88
C ARG A 150 -18.62 1.73 -9.63
N ASN A 151 -18.93 1.96 -10.91
CA ASN A 151 -19.58 1.00 -11.80
C ASN A 151 -18.60 0.09 -12.57
N VAL A 152 -17.29 0.31 -12.39
CA VAL A 152 -16.23 -0.39 -13.11
C VAL A 152 -15.32 -1.13 -12.14
N TYR A 153 -14.97 -0.47 -11.03
CA TYR A 153 -14.04 -0.98 -10.05
C TYR A 153 -14.70 -1.12 -8.67
N PRO A 154 -14.41 -2.22 -7.95
CA PRO A 154 -14.79 -2.33 -6.57
C PRO A 154 -14.22 -1.20 -5.72
N TYR A 155 -14.99 -0.74 -4.73
CA TYR A 155 -14.61 0.37 -3.86
C TYR A 155 -15.04 0.12 -2.41
N ILE A 156 -14.50 0.90 -1.48
CA ILE A 156 -14.88 0.84 -0.06
C ILE A 156 -15.92 1.91 0.24
N ARG A 157 -17.07 1.50 0.73
CA ARG A 157 -18.06 2.38 1.36
C ARG A 157 -17.94 2.28 2.87
N ARG A 158 -17.74 3.41 3.54
CA ARG A 158 -17.70 3.49 5.01
C ARG A 158 -19.05 3.99 5.52
N ILE A 159 -19.62 3.29 6.49
CA ILE A 159 -20.81 3.74 7.23
C ILE A 159 -20.45 3.70 8.71
N CYS A 160 -20.42 4.87 9.34
CA CYS A 160 -20.04 4.99 10.76
C CYS A 160 -21.22 5.47 11.58
N ASP A 161 -21.35 4.92 12.78
CA ASP A 161 -22.25 5.40 13.83
C ASP A 161 -21.44 5.93 15.03
N ASN A 162 -22.04 5.98 16.22
CA ASN A 162 -21.36 6.46 17.42
C ASN A 162 -20.28 5.51 17.94
N ASP A 163 -20.38 4.21 17.68
CA ASP A 163 -19.60 3.16 18.31
C ASP A 163 -18.82 2.29 17.32
N TYR A 164 -19.23 2.26 16.04
CA TYR A 164 -18.67 1.42 15.00
C TYR A 164 -18.52 2.13 13.66
N CYS A 165 -17.60 1.63 12.84
CA CYS A 165 -17.49 1.93 11.42
C CYS A 165 -17.49 0.62 10.64
N ASP A 166 -18.53 0.42 9.84
CA ASP A 166 -18.61 -0.69 8.91
C ASP A 166 -17.99 -0.28 7.56
N GLU A 167 -17.07 -1.09 7.06
CA GLU A 167 -16.48 -0.95 5.73
C GLU A 167 -17.06 -2.02 4.81
N TYR A 168 -17.78 -1.59 3.78
CA TYR A 168 -18.37 -2.43 2.76
C TYR A 168 -17.50 -2.37 1.51
N PHE A 169 -16.97 -3.51 1.07
CA PHE A 169 -16.36 -3.60 -0.25
C PHE A 169 -17.45 -3.88 -1.25
N MET A 170 -17.69 -2.91 -2.12
CA MET A 170 -18.86 -2.87 -2.99
C MET A 170 -18.46 -2.87 -4.45
N LEU A 171 -19.29 -3.47 -5.29
CA LEU A 171 -19.26 -3.36 -6.73
C LEU A 171 -20.61 -2.81 -7.22
N ASN A 172 -20.57 -1.77 -8.06
CA ASN A 172 -21.73 -1.14 -8.70
C ASN A 172 -22.81 -0.66 -7.72
N ASP A 173 -22.44 -0.19 -6.52
CA ASP A 173 -23.32 0.29 -5.45
C ASP A 173 -24.36 -0.72 -4.91
N VAL A 174 -24.43 -1.91 -5.48
CA VAL A 174 -25.48 -2.92 -5.20
C VAL A 174 -24.89 -4.19 -4.61
N THR A 175 -23.72 -4.63 -5.09
CA THR A 175 -23.13 -5.91 -4.68
C THR A 175 -22.13 -5.70 -3.56
N THR A 176 -22.40 -6.25 -2.38
CA THR A 176 -21.41 -6.32 -1.30
C THR A 176 -20.57 -7.58 -1.45
N LEU A 177 -19.26 -7.41 -1.63
CA LEU A 177 -18.27 -8.47 -1.75
C LEU A 177 -17.76 -8.93 -0.37
N TYR A 178 -17.54 -7.99 0.55
CA TYR A 178 -17.26 -8.28 1.95
C TYR A 178 -17.69 -7.12 2.86
N VAL A 179 -17.86 -7.42 4.15
CA VAL A 179 -18.08 -6.42 5.21
C VAL A 179 -17.02 -6.60 6.28
N LEU A 180 -16.31 -5.52 6.62
CA LEU A 180 -15.41 -5.46 7.77
C LEU A 180 -16.05 -4.56 8.83
N LYS A 181 -16.38 -5.12 9.99
CA LYS A 181 -16.88 -4.35 11.13
C LYS A 181 -15.72 -3.90 11.99
N MET A 182 -15.61 -2.61 12.23
CA MET A 182 -14.57 -2.05 13.11
C MET A 182 -15.22 -1.30 14.26
N ALA A 183 -14.69 -1.46 15.48
CA ALA A 183 -14.99 -0.54 16.56
C ALA A 183 -14.49 0.85 16.17
N LYS A 184 -15.29 1.89 16.44
CA LYS A 184 -14.88 3.27 16.24
C LYS A 184 -13.74 3.58 17.22
N ASP A 185 -12.79 4.38 16.74
CA ASP A 185 -11.67 4.84 17.57
C ASP A 185 -12.22 5.50 18.84
N LYS A 186 -11.88 4.95 20.01
CA LYS A 186 -11.98 5.64 21.30
C LYS A 186 -10.70 6.42 21.53
#